data_AF-A0A261C128-F1
#
_entry.id   AF-A0A261C128-F1
#
_cell.length_a   1.000
_cell.length_b   1.000
_cell.length_c   1.000
_cell.angle_alpha   90.00
_cell.angle_beta   90.00
_cell.angle_gamma   90.00
#
_symmetry.space_group_name_H-M   'P 1'
#
loop_
_entity.id
_entity.type
_entity.pdbx_description
1 polymer ?
#
loop_
_entity_poly.entity_id
_entity_poly.type
_entity_poly.pdbx_seq_one_letter_code
_entity_poly.pdbx_strand_id
1 'polypeptide(L)'
;MSAGSSWIVLLLLFVAPLVVQMVKTGSFRDCEKNAFCKQHSAVKEPTGYELLAASIQHKGAVWTAQLQNSQNSLNLYVVGLVNSTVRIQIDEPETAIRKRYVPTPSFVALPEELAFESVENGQQEAKIVGGNKKLKVVVTYKPFLVSVFNEFDDMVVQVNKEEKLKVCEGKN
;
A
#
# COMPACT_ATOMS: atom_id res chain seq x y z
N MET A 1 56.76 24.97 -41.22
CA MET A 1 56.92 23.73 -40.43
C MET A 1 55.70 23.60 -39.51
N SER A 2 54.93 22.54 -39.74
CA SER A 2 53.83 21.94 -38.94
C SER A 2 52.80 22.84 -38.23
N ALA A 3 51.80 23.32 -38.98
CA ALA A 3 50.46 23.54 -38.46
C ALA A 3 49.68 22.20 -38.52
N GLY A 4 49.91 21.29 -37.57
CA GLY A 4 49.40 19.92 -37.66
C GLY A 4 48.90 19.28 -36.36
N SER A 5 48.72 20.05 -35.28
CA SER A 5 48.47 19.47 -33.95
C SER A 5 47.18 19.94 -33.24
N SER A 6 46.48 20.96 -33.73
CA SER A 6 45.33 21.55 -33.03
C SER A 6 44.03 20.73 -33.16
N TRP A 7 43.81 20.10 -34.31
CA TRP A 7 42.56 19.38 -34.58
C TRP A 7 42.42 18.06 -33.79
N ILE A 8 43.52 17.39 -33.45
CA ILE A 8 43.53 16.13 -32.69
C ILE A 8 43.07 16.37 -31.24
N VAL A 9 43.46 17.50 -30.64
CA VAL A 9 43.05 17.86 -29.27
C VAL A 9 41.57 18.18 -29.21
N LEU A 10 41.04 18.88 -30.22
CA LEU A 10 39.60 19.14 -30.36
C LEU A 10 38.81 17.84 -30.57
N LEU A 11 39.32 16.91 -31.38
CA LEU A 11 38.69 15.61 -31.60
C LEU A 11 38.66 14.75 -30.33
N LEU A 12 39.74 14.77 -29.53
CA LEU A 12 39.79 14.09 -28.22
C LEU A 12 38.83 14.69 -27.19
N LEU A 13 38.65 16.02 -27.18
CA LEU A 13 37.71 16.71 -26.29
C LEU A 13 36.24 16.43 -26.63
N PHE A 14 35.90 16.21 -27.91
CA PHE A 14 34.55 15.85 -28.33
C PHE A 14 34.19 14.37 -28.14
N VAL A 15 35.18 13.46 -28.08
CA VAL A 15 34.94 12.01 -27.89
C VAL A 15 34.86 11.63 -26.40
N ALA A 16 35.54 12.35 -25.51
CA ALA A 16 35.54 12.09 -24.07
C ALA A 16 34.14 12.01 -23.39
N PRO A 17 33.14 12.86 -23.71
CA PRO A 17 31.83 12.79 -23.06
C PRO A 17 30.96 11.60 -23.49
N LEU A 18 31.27 10.90 -24.58
CA LEU A 18 30.48 9.76 -25.07
C LEU A 18 30.72 8.47 -24.27
N VAL A 19 31.78 8.41 -23.46
CA VAL A 19 32.19 7.20 -22.73
C VAL A 19 31.83 7.25 -21.24
N VAL A 20 31.34 8.38 -20.73
CA VAL A 20 30.94 8.52 -19.33
C VAL A 20 29.48 8.06 -19.17
N GLN A 21 29.26 6.75 -19.15
CA GLN A 21 28.03 6.20 -18.58
C GLN A 21 28.12 6.27 -17.05
N MET A 22 27.68 7.40 -16.48
CA MET A 22 27.71 7.67 -15.04
C MET A 22 26.85 6.70 -14.21
N VAL A 23 25.96 5.93 -14.87
CA VAL A 23 25.09 4.94 -14.23
C VAL A 23 25.09 3.65 -15.06
N LYS A 24 25.59 2.55 -14.48
CA LYS A 24 25.48 1.20 -15.08
C LYS A 24 24.10 0.63 -14.79
N THR A 25 23.15 0.88 -15.70
CA THR A 25 21.75 0.43 -15.56
C THR A 25 21.62 -1.09 -15.33
N GLY A 26 22.53 -1.89 -15.89
CA GLY A 26 22.60 -3.34 -15.67
C GLY A 26 22.92 -3.79 -14.24
N SER A 27 23.36 -2.88 -13.36
CA SER A 27 23.63 -3.16 -11.94
C SER A 27 22.39 -2.97 -11.05
N PHE A 28 21.30 -2.39 -11.57
CA PHE A 28 20.04 -2.27 -10.84
C PHE A 28 19.19 -3.51 -11.08
N ARG A 29 18.54 -3.99 -10.02
CA ARG A 29 17.62 -5.13 -10.10
C ARG A 29 16.30 -4.64 -10.69
N ASP A 30 15.92 -5.19 -11.84
CA ASP A 30 14.56 -5.09 -12.36
C ASP A 30 13.60 -6.00 -11.56
N CYS A 31 12.31 -5.92 -11.87
CA CYS A 31 11.28 -6.72 -11.19
C CYS A 31 11.52 -8.22 -11.34
N GLU A 32 12.01 -8.67 -12.51
CA GLU A 32 12.28 -10.09 -12.78
C GLU A 32 13.45 -10.66 -11.97
N LYS A 33 14.44 -9.82 -11.66
CA LYS A 33 15.57 -10.15 -10.78
C LYS A 33 15.22 -10.06 -9.29
N ASN A 34 14.05 -9.56 -8.93
CA ASN A 34 13.58 -9.51 -7.55
C ASN A 34 12.43 -10.51 -7.35
N ALA A 35 12.69 -11.59 -6.61
CA ALA A 35 11.72 -12.65 -6.37
C ALA A 35 10.37 -12.15 -5.82
N PHE A 36 10.40 -11.18 -4.89
CA PHE A 36 9.18 -10.59 -4.33
C PHE A 36 8.38 -9.86 -5.42
N CYS A 37 9.04 -8.99 -6.20
CA CYS A 37 8.38 -8.25 -7.28
C CYS A 37 7.79 -9.20 -8.33
N LYS A 38 8.59 -10.16 -8.81
CA LYS A 38 8.18 -11.18 -9.77
C LYS A 38 6.97 -12.01 -9.30
N GLN A 39 6.95 -12.40 -8.03
CA GLN A 39 5.85 -13.18 -7.46
C GLN A 39 4.57 -12.37 -7.26
N HIS A 40 4.66 -11.06 -7.04
CA HIS A 40 3.50 -10.19 -6.89
C HIS A 40 2.95 -9.73 -8.25
N SER A 41 3.82 -9.43 -9.23
CA SER A 41 3.40 -9.07 -10.59
C SER A 41 2.73 -10.22 -11.34
N ALA A 42 3.07 -11.47 -10.98
CA ALA A 42 2.47 -12.67 -11.56
C ALA A 42 1.06 -13.00 -11.05
N VAL A 43 0.50 -12.25 -10.08
CA VAL A 43 -0.86 -12.45 -9.59
C VAL A 43 -1.85 -12.01 -10.66
N LYS A 44 -2.50 -12.99 -11.31
CA LYS A 44 -3.53 -12.77 -12.34
C LYS A 44 -4.94 -13.07 -11.82
N GLU A 45 -5.08 -14.10 -11.01
CA GLU A 45 -6.35 -14.52 -10.43
C GLU A 45 -6.61 -13.85 -9.07
N PRO A 46 -7.89 -13.66 -8.69
CA PRO A 46 -8.26 -13.17 -7.36
C PRO A 46 -7.62 -13.96 -6.23
N THR A 47 -7.09 -13.24 -5.25
CA THR A 47 -6.45 -13.82 -4.05
C THR A 47 -7.45 -14.34 -3.02
N GLY A 48 -8.74 -14.02 -3.18
CA GLY A 48 -9.85 -14.62 -2.43
C GLY A 48 -9.97 -14.18 -0.98
N TYR A 49 -9.51 -12.97 -0.62
CA TYR A 49 -9.71 -12.45 0.72
C TYR A 49 -11.18 -12.09 0.97
N GLU A 50 -11.66 -12.51 2.13
CA GLU A 50 -12.99 -12.23 2.66
C GLU A 50 -12.88 -11.71 4.09
N LEU A 51 -13.79 -10.82 4.48
CA LEU A 51 -13.87 -10.28 5.83
C LEU A 51 -14.80 -11.11 6.70
N LEU A 52 -14.34 -11.46 7.90
CA LEU A 52 -15.13 -12.18 8.89
C LEU A 52 -16.02 -11.22 9.68
N ALA A 53 -17.30 -11.10 9.32
CA ALA A 53 -18.23 -10.15 9.95
C ALA A 53 -18.30 -10.28 11.49
N ALA A 54 -18.21 -11.51 12.02
CA ALA A 54 -18.25 -11.77 13.46
C ALA A 54 -17.01 -11.25 14.22
N SER A 55 -15.93 -10.92 13.52
CA SER A 55 -14.69 -10.39 14.11
C SER A 55 -14.66 -8.86 14.21
N ILE A 56 -15.70 -8.18 13.71
CA ILE A 56 -15.74 -6.72 13.67
C ILE A 56 -15.78 -6.16 15.10
N GLN A 57 -14.87 -5.24 15.38
CA GLN A 57 -14.84 -4.46 16.60
C GLN A 57 -14.65 -2.98 16.24
N HIS A 58 -15.21 -2.10 17.07
CA HIS A 58 -15.09 -0.66 16.88
C HIS A 58 -14.90 0.02 18.24
N LYS A 59 -13.90 0.91 18.30
CA LYS A 59 -13.64 1.74 19.47
C LYS A 59 -13.10 3.10 19.03
N GLY A 60 -13.92 4.15 19.20
CA GLY A 60 -13.51 5.53 18.93
C GLY A 60 -13.15 5.76 17.46
N ALA A 61 -11.85 5.94 17.19
CA ALA A 61 -11.34 6.19 15.84
C ALA A 61 -10.94 4.92 15.08
N VAL A 62 -11.02 3.76 15.73
CA VAL A 62 -10.47 2.51 15.22
C VAL A 62 -11.58 1.50 14.99
N TRP A 63 -11.68 1.02 13.76
CA TRP A 63 -12.52 -0.09 13.34
C TRP A 63 -11.62 -1.23 12.90
N THR A 64 -11.85 -2.43 13.44
CA THR A 64 -11.00 -3.59 13.20
C THR A 64 -11.81 -4.79 12.77
N ALA A 65 -11.24 -5.63 11.91
CA ALA A 65 -11.80 -6.91 11.53
C ALA A 65 -10.70 -7.89 11.10
N GLN A 66 -11.02 -9.18 11.03
CA GLN A 66 -10.17 -10.20 10.44
C GLN A 66 -10.52 -10.42 8.98
N LEU A 67 -9.48 -10.49 8.16
CA LEU A 67 -9.53 -10.97 6.78
C LEU A 67 -9.00 -12.40 6.75
N GLN A 68 -9.52 -13.21 5.84
CA GLN A 68 -9.02 -14.56 5.61
C GLN A 68 -9.09 -14.92 4.13
N ASN A 69 -8.21 -15.80 3.70
CA ASN A 69 -8.35 -16.54 2.45
C ASN A 69 -7.91 -18.01 2.67
N SER A 70 -7.71 -18.76 1.59
CA SER A 70 -7.24 -20.16 1.69
C SER A 70 -5.80 -20.33 2.17
N GLN A 71 -5.01 -19.24 2.24
CA GLN A 71 -3.60 -19.28 2.56
C GLN A 71 -3.31 -18.78 3.98
N ASN A 72 -3.99 -17.74 4.44
CA ASN A 72 -3.71 -17.10 5.73
C ASN A 72 -4.90 -16.30 6.28
N SER A 73 -4.67 -15.70 7.44
CA SER A 73 -5.56 -14.71 8.06
C SER A 73 -4.77 -13.45 8.40
N LEU A 74 -5.43 -12.29 8.32
CA LEU A 74 -4.84 -10.97 8.53
C LEU A 74 -5.76 -10.11 9.40
N ASN A 75 -5.20 -9.13 10.09
CA ASN A 75 -5.94 -8.09 10.79
C ASN A 75 -6.03 -6.85 9.92
N LEU A 76 -7.26 -6.35 9.72
CA LEU A 76 -7.56 -5.08 9.09
C LEU A 76 -7.87 -4.03 10.16
N TYR A 77 -7.26 -2.85 10.00
CA TYR A 77 -7.51 -1.67 10.80
C TYR A 77 -7.90 -0.53 9.86
N VAL A 78 -9.05 0.08 10.12
CA VAL A 78 -9.48 1.34 9.50
C VAL A 78 -9.47 2.39 10.62
N VAL A 79 -8.61 3.39 10.48
CA VAL A 79 -8.40 4.42 11.51
C VAL A 79 -8.74 5.80 10.96
N GLY A 80 -9.68 6.48 11.61
CA GLY A 80 -10.07 7.86 11.29
C GLY A 80 -9.05 8.87 11.84
N LEU A 81 -8.74 9.90 11.07
CA LEU A 81 -7.75 10.93 11.42
C LEU A 81 -8.33 12.34 11.27
N VAL A 82 -7.79 13.31 12.02
CA VAL A 82 -8.33 14.69 12.11
C VAL A 82 -8.41 15.45 10.78
N ASN A 83 -7.52 15.18 9.83
CA ASN A 83 -7.40 15.95 8.59
C ASN A 83 -8.28 15.44 7.44
N SER A 84 -9.44 14.85 7.75
CA SER A 84 -10.30 14.17 6.75
C SER A 84 -9.58 13.02 6.03
N THR A 85 -8.64 12.38 6.72
CA THR A 85 -7.89 11.25 6.20
C THR A 85 -8.29 9.97 6.93
N VAL A 86 -8.11 8.85 6.24
CA VAL A 86 -8.26 7.52 6.82
C VAL A 86 -6.98 6.73 6.61
N ARG A 87 -6.55 6.00 7.63
CA ARG A 87 -5.44 5.04 7.52
C ARG A 87 -6.04 3.64 7.44
N ILE A 88 -5.72 2.94 6.37
CA ILE A 88 -6.03 1.53 6.20
C ILE A 88 -4.72 0.76 6.44
N GLN A 89 -4.72 -0.11 7.43
CA GLN A 89 -3.58 -0.96 7.75
C GLN A 89 -4.00 -2.42 7.75
N ILE A 90 -3.20 -3.25 7.10
CA ILE A 90 -3.36 -4.70 7.08
C ILE A 90 -2.07 -5.29 7.66
N ASP A 91 -2.22 -6.16 8.64
CA ASP A 91 -1.09 -6.79 9.31
C ASP A 91 -1.36 -8.27 9.58
N GLU A 92 -0.30 -9.01 9.89
CA GLU A 92 -0.45 -10.37 10.40
C GLU A 92 -1.11 -10.38 11.80
N PRO A 93 -1.77 -11.49 12.19
CA PRO A 93 -2.32 -11.64 13.53
C PRO A 93 -1.21 -11.60 14.59
N GLU A 94 -1.58 -11.31 15.84
CA GLU A 94 -0.61 -11.24 16.95
C GLU A 94 0.12 -12.58 17.21
N THR A 95 -0.44 -13.68 16.73
CA THR A 95 0.16 -15.02 16.78
C THR A 95 1.28 -15.24 15.76
N ALA A 96 1.58 -14.26 14.92
CA ALA A 96 2.66 -14.35 13.95
C ALA A 96 4.04 -14.43 14.61
N ILE A 97 4.98 -15.10 13.92
CA ILE A 97 6.33 -15.38 14.43
C ILE A 97 7.10 -14.10 14.81
N ARG A 98 6.87 -13.01 14.07
CA ARG A 98 7.47 -11.71 14.32
C ARG A 98 6.55 -10.59 13.86
N LYS A 99 6.58 -9.46 14.57
CA LYS A 99 5.86 -8.26 14.15
C LYS A 99 6.44 -7.72 12.84
N ARG A 100 5.56 -7.28 11.93
CA ARG A 100 6.00 -6.59 10.72
C ARG A 100 6.57 -5.22 11.07
N TYR A 101 7.52 -4.77 10.25
CA TYR A 101 8.12 -3.46 10.43
C TYR A 101 7.08 -2.36 10.19
N VAL A 102 6.92 -1.46 11.17
CA VAL A 102 6.14 -0.23 11.04
C VAL A 102 7.14 0.93 10.95
N PRO A 103 7.09 1.76 9.89
CA PRO A 103 8.06 2.84 9.65
C PRO A 103 7.81 4.06 10.54
N THR A 104 7.74 3.87 11.86
CA THR A 104 7.52 4.93 12.84
C THR A 104 8.51 6.10 12.71
N PRO A 105 9.82 5.88 12.45
CA PRO A 105 10.78 6.98 12.31
C PRO A 105 10.54 7.91 11.11
N SER A 106 9.70 7.52 10.15
CA SER A 106 9.38 8.33 8.97
C SER A 106 8.29 9.37 9.23
N PHE A 107 7.63 9.33 10.38
CA PHE A 107 6.61 10.30 10.77
C PHE A 107 7.23 11.46 11.56
N VAL A 108 6.94 12.69 11.17
CA VAL A 108 7.30 13.89 11.96
C VAL A 108 6.58 13.88 13.31
N ALA A 109 5.32 13.44 13.32
CA ALA A 109 4.53 13.11 14.48
C ALA A 109 3.53 12.01 14.08
N LEU A 110 3.07 11.21 15.06
CA LEU A 110 1.99 10.26 14.79
C LEU A 110 0.73 11.03 14.38
N PRO A 111 0.04 10.63 13.29
CA PRO A 111 -1.20 11.26 12.91
C PRO A 111 -2.23 11.21 14.04
N GLU A 112 -2.87 12.33 14.33
CA GLU A 112 -3.90 12.42 15.36
C GLU A 112 -5.18 11.72 14.90
N GLU A 113 -5.68 10.83 15.77
CA GLU A 113 -6.89 10.06 15.53
C GLU A 113 -8.14 10.89 15.81
N LEU A 114 -9.17 10.70 14.98
CA LEU A 114 -10.48 11.31 15.16
C LEU A 114 -11.53 10.20 15.20
N ALA A 115 -12.32 10.18 16.28
CA ALA A 115 -13.38 9.20 16.45
C ALA A 115 -14.34 9.21 15.26
N PHE A 116 -14.81 8.03 14.85
CA PHE A 116 -15.84 7.94 13.83
C PHE A 116 -17.15 8.55 14.33
N GLU A 117 -17.84 9.27 13.45
CA GLU A 117 -19.15 9.84 13.76
C GLU A 117 -20.19 8.71 13.85
N SER A 118 -20.16 7.81 12.87
CA SER A 118 -21.05 6.66 12.83
C SER A 118 -20.38 5.44 12.21
N VAL A 119 -20.81 4.27 12.67
CA VAL A 119 -20.37 2.97 12.19
C VAL A 119 -21.61 2.07 12.12
N GLU A 120 -21.92 1.61 10.90
CA GLU A 120 -23.00 0.67 10.63
C GLU A 120 -22.40 -0.62 10.09
N ASN A 121 -22.45 -1.70 10.88
CA ASN A 121 -21.97 -3.01 10.47
C ASN A 121 -23.14 -3.83 9.91
N GLY A 122 -23.29 -3.86 8.59
CA GLY A 122 -24.30 -4.67 7.91
C GLY A 122 -23.88 -6.12 7.72
N GLN A 123 -24.69 -6.89 6.99
CA GLN A 123 -24.44 -8.30 6.69
C GLN A 123 -23.38 -8.51 5.59
N GLN A 124 -23.30 -7.59 4.63
CA GLN A 124 -22.43 -7.69 3.45
C GLN A 124 -21.34 -6.60 3.41
N GLU A 125 -21.58 -5.50 4.13
CA GLU A 125 -20.68 -4.35 4.15
C GLU A 125 -20.79 -3.61 5.48
N ALA A 126 -19.72 -2.91 5.84
CA ALA A 126 -19.72 -1.92 6.90
C ALA A 126 -19.63 -0.52 6.30
N LYS A 127 -20.39 0.43 6.83
CA LYS A 127 -20.34 1.86 6.47
C LYS A 127 -19.80 2.64 7.67
N ILE A 128 -18.72 3.38 7.44
CA ILE A 128 -18.00 4.12 8.46
C ILE A 128 -17.94 5.58 8.03
N VAL A 129 -18.44 6.50 8.84
CA VAL A 129 -18.40 7.94 8.57
C VAL A 129 -17.32 8.58 9.45
N GLY A 130 -16.39 9.30 8.83
CA GLY A 130 -15.33 10.01 9.56
C GLY A 130 -15.93 11.06 10.52
N GLY A 131 -15.24 11.34 11.64
CA GLY A 131 -15.76 12.25 12.68
C GLY A 131 -16.10 13.66 12.19
N ASN A 132 -15.43 14.14 11.15
CA ASN A 132 -15.71 15.44 10.55
C ASN A 132 -16.74 15.39 9.40
N LYS A 133 -17.31 14.22 9.11
CA LYS A 133 -18.31 13.93 8.06
C LYS A 133 -17.83 14.18 6.63
N LYS A 134 -16.54 14.45 6.44
CA LYS A 134 -15.96 14.74 5.11
C LYS A 134 -15.53 13.50 4.33
N LEU A 135 -15.55 12.34 4.99
CA LEU A 135 -15.19 11.07 4.39
C LEU A 135 -16.13 9.96 4.85
N LYS A 136 -16.37 9.02 3.95
CA LYS A 136 -17.12 7.80 4.21
C LYS A 136 -16.35 6.61 3.67
N VAL A 137 -16.22 5.56 4.47
CA VAL A 137 -15.56 4.31 4.09
C VAL A 137 -16.61 3.22 4.06
N VAL A 138 -16.66 2.50 2.94
CA VAL A 138 -17.48 1.30 2.79
C VAL A 138 -16.55 0.11 2.66
N VAL A 139 -16.65 -0.83 3.60
CA VAL A 139 -15.89 -2.07 3.61
C VAL A 139 -16.81 -3.21 3.20
N THR A 140 -16.71 -3.67 1.95
CA THR A 140 -17.44 -4.85 1.45
C THR A 140 -16.72 -6.12 1.88
N TYR A 141 -17.47 -7.11 2.37
CA TYR A 141 -16.87 -8.28 3.01
C TYR A 141 -16.42 -9.36 2.03
N LYS A 142 -17.19 -9.61 0.97
CA LYS A 142 -16.95 -10.69 0.01
C LYS A 142 -17.35 -10.28 -1.42
N PRO A 143 -16.39 -10.13 -2.35
CA PRO A 143 -14.94 -10.12 -2.10
C PRO A 143 -14.55 -8.91 -1.23
N PHE A 144 -13.42 -9.03 -0.51
CA PHE A 144 -12.93 -7.93 0.32
C PHE A 144 -12.57 -6.71 -0.53
N LEU A 145 -13.24 -5.58 -0.28
CA LEU A 145 -13.04 -4.31 -0.98
C LEU A 145 -13.24 -3.16 0.01
N VAL A 146 -12.35 -2.17 -0.01
CA VAL A 146 -12.58 -0.91 0.71
C VAL A 146 -12.77 0.20 -0.30
N SER A 147 -13.91 0.89 -0.25
CA SER A 147 -14.21 2.07 -1.07
C SER A 147 -14.28 3.29 -0.17
N VAL A 148 -13.57 4.36 -0.53
CA VAL A 148 -13.54 5.63 0.19
C VAL A 148 -14.23 6.69 -0.66
N PHE A 149 -15.14 7.43 -0.04
CA PHE A 149 -15.93 8.49 -0.63
C PHE A 149 -15.66 9.82 0.06
N ASN A 150 -15.72 10.92 -0.69
CA ASN A 150 -15.63 12.28 -0.16
C ASN A 150 -16.99 12.78 0.36
N GLU A 151 -17.05 14.04 0.77
CA GLU A 151 -18.26 14.72 1.28
C GLU A 151 -19.37 14.91 0.23
N PHE A 152 -19.07 14.73 -1.05
CA PHE A 152 -20.01 14.82 -2.16
C PHE A 152 -20.49 13.43 -2.65
N ASP A 153 -20.19 12.37 -1.88
CA ASP A 153 -20.42 10.97 -2.25
C ASP A 153 -19.68 10.51 -3.53
N ASP A 154 -18.63 11.23 -3.96
CA ASP A 154 -17.76 10.76 -5.03
C ASP A 154 -16.74 9.75 -4.49
N MET A 155 -16.60 8.63 -5.19
CA MET A 155 -15.60 7.62 -4.86
C MET A 155 -14.20 8.12 -5.23
N VAL A 156 -13.34 8.28 -4.22
CA VAL A 156 -11.97 8.80 -4.40
C VAL A 156 -10.93 7.69 -4.49
N VAL A 157 -11.11 6.60 -3.75
CA VAL A 157 -10.15 5.50 -3.67
C VAL A 157 -10.86 4.17 -3.51
N GLN A 158 -10.34 3.13 -4.17
CA GLN A 158 -10.69 1.73 -3.90
C GLN A 158 -9.43 0.92 -3.58
N VAL A 159 -9.46 0.19 -2.47
CA VAL A 159 -8.40 -0.73 -2.06
C VAL A 159 -8.85 -2.15 -2.34
N ASN A 160 -7.99 -2.92 -3.00
CA ASN A 160 -8.25 -4.30 -3.43
C ASN A 160 -9.32 -4.47 -4.53
N LYS A 161 -9.55 -3.44 -5.36
CA LYS A 161 -10.50 -3.49 -6.49
C LYS A 161 -10.26 -4.67 -7.45
N GLU A 162 -9.00 -4.95 -7.76
CA GLU A 162 -8.60 -6.04 -8.66
C GLU A 162 -8.33 -7.35 -7.91
N GLU A 163 -8.63 -7.42 -6.61
CA GLU A 163 -8.46 -8.62 -5.79
C GLU A 163 -7.00 -9.14 -5.72
N LYS A 164 -6.03 -8.25 -5.92
CA LYS A 164 -4.58 -8.53 -5.92
C LYS A 164 -3.90 -8.38 -4.55
N LEU A 165 -4.67 -8.13 -3.48
CA LEU A 165 -4.12 -8.07 -2.13
C LEU A 165 -3.37 -9.37 -1.83
N LYS A 166 -2.07 -9.27 -1.53
CA LYS A 166 -1.25 -10.43 -1.21
C LYS A 166 -0.32 -10.07 -0.07
N VAL A 167 -0.36 -10.88 0.98
CA VAL A 167 0.55 -10.79 2.12
C VAL A 167 1.24 -12.14 2.26
N CYS A 168 2.54 -12.17 1.97
CA CYS A 168 3.34 -13.39 2.12
C CYS A 168 3.72 -13.55 3.60
N GLU A 169 3.23 -14.60 4.25
CA GLU A 169 3.56 -14.88 5.65
C GLU A 169 5.06 -15.13 5.85
N GLY A 170 5.57 -14.74 7.02
CA GLY A 170 6.89 -15.17 7.46
C GLY A 170 6.92 -16.69 7.62
N LYS A 171 7.64 -17.40 6.75
CA LYS A 171 7.89 -18.83 6.94
C LYS A 171 9.01 -19.04 7.98
N ASN A 172 8.84 -20.05 8.83
CA ASN A 172 9.92 -20.64 9.62
C ASN A 172 10.99 -21.27 8.71
#